data_AF-A0A5S9MIS4-F1
#
_entry.id   AF-A0A5S9MIS4-F1
#
_cell.length_a   1.000
_cell.length_b   1.000
_cell.length_c   1.000
_cell.angle_alpha   90.00
_cell.angle_beta   90.00
_cell.angle_gamma   90.00
#
_symmetry.space_group_name_H-M   'P 1'
#
loop_
_entity.id
_entity.type
_entity.pdbx_description
1 polymer ?
#
loop_
_entity_poly.entity_id
_entity_poly.type
_entity_poly.pdbx_seq_one_letter_code
_entity_poly.pdbx_strand_id
1 'polypeptide(L)'
;MTVYIQRLCHTKKERDELFVFEGFAGADERYRMPITVVNEFAWHNLFAKQLFIRPDGSTPSSNEKPFTILSAPHFKADPATDGTNSETFIIVSFEKRTILIGGTEYAGEMKKSIFSVMNYLLPEQDILSMHCSANVGQEGDVALFFGLSGTGKTTLSASASRKLIGDDEHGWSGTGVFNIEGGCYAKCVNLSEEKEPQIYKAISFGSVLENVVLDEETREADYDDTFFTENTRAAYPIEMIDNIVKPSIAGHPSAIVFLTADAFGVLPPISRLKKSRQCTIS
;
A
#
# COMPACT_ATOMS: atom_id res chain seq x y z
N MET A 1 12.63 -2.51 -21.28
CA MET A 1 11.37 -3.27 -21.09
C MET A 1 11.34 -4.59 -21.87
N THR A 2 11.31 -4.63 -23.21
CA THR A 2 11.22 -5.92 -23.95
C THR A 2 12.42 -6.84 -23.72
N VAL A 3 13.63 -6.30 -23.73
CA VAL A 3 14.87 -7.03 -23.43
C VAL A 3 14.86 -7.61 -22.01
N TYR A 4 14.36 -6.83 -21.04
CA TYR A 4 14.21 -7.28 -19.66
C TYR A 4 13.17 -8.39 -19.52
N ILE A 5 12.01 -8.27 -20.17
CA ILE A 5 11.00 -9.33 -20.18
C ILE A 5 11.57 -10.60 -20.81
N GLN A 6 12.35 -10.49 -21.90
CA GLN A 6 13.01 -11.65 -22.51
C GLN A 6 14.07 -12.27 -21.59
N ARG A 7 14.88 -11.46 -20.91
CA ARG A 7 15.88 -11.94 -19.93
C ARG A 7 15.20 -12.60 -18.72
N LEU A 8 14.18 -11.96 -18.14
CA LEU A 8 13.36 -12.53 -17.07
C LEU A 8 12.69 -13.84 -17.49
N CYS A 9 12.12 -13.90 -18.70
CA CYS A 9 11.56 -15.13 -19.26
C CYS A 9 12.63 -16.18 -19.59
N HIS A 10 13.90 -15.80 -19.77
CA HIS A 10 15.00 -16.73 -19.91
C HIS A 10 15.38 -17.31 -18.55
N THR A 11 15.49 -16.48 -17.51
CA THR A 11 15.65 -16.91 -16.11
C THR A 11 14.49 -17.83 -15.67
N LYS A 12 13.27 -17.63 -16.18
CA LYS A 12 12.12 -18.53 -15.95
C LYS A 12 12.35 -19.97 -16.43
N LYS A 13 13.20 -20.21 -17.44
CA LYS A 13 13.46 -21.59 -17.91
C LYS A 13 14.27 -22.42 -16.91
N GLU A 14 14.89 -21.77 -15.92
CA GLU A 14 15.73 -22.42 -14.90
C GLU A 14 15.04 -22.52 -13.53
N ARG A 15 13.80 -22.00 -13.38
CA ARG A 15 13.05 -22.05 -12.13
C ARG A 15 11.81 -22.94 -12.24
N ASP A 16 11.61 -23.77 -11.22
CA ASP A 16 10.54 -24.77 -11.21
C ASP A 16 9.15 -24.16 -10.96
N GLU A 17 9.04 -23.02 -10.26
CA GLU A 17 7.74 -22.45 -9.87
C GLU A 17 7.71 -20.91 -9.90
N LEU A 18 6.55 -20.36 -10.30
CA LEU A 18 6.21 -18.94 -10.23
C LEU A 18 4.86 -18.78 -9.54
N PHE A 19 4.70 -17.68 -8.82
CA PHE A 19 3.45 -17.36 -8.15
C PHE A 19 2.73 -16.23 -8.89
N VAL A 20 1.41 -16.36 -8.97
CA VAL A 20 0.53 -15.38 -9.60
C VAL A 20 -0.56 -14.97 -8.63
N PHE A 21 -0.74 -13.67 -8.50
CA PHE A 21 -1.90 -13.05 -7.86
C PHE A 21 -2.65 -12.23 -8.91
N GLU A 22 -3.96 -12.38 -8.94
CA GLU A 22 -4.87 -11.58 -9.75
C GLU A 22 -5.88 -10.91 -8.81
N GLY A 23 -6.09 -9.62 -8.99
CA GLY A 23 -6.97 -8.83 -8.14
C GLY A 23 -7.14 -7.42 -8.67
N PHE A 24 -7.41 -6.48 -7.76
CA PHE A 24 -7.72 -5.11 -8.12
C PHE A 24 -7.01 -4.09 -7.22
N ALA A 25 -6.81 -2.90 -7.75
CA ALA A 25 -6.52 -1.68 -7.00
C ALA A 25 -7.71 -0.71 -7.17
N GLY A 26 -8.26 -0.21 -6.07
CA GLY A 26 -9.47 0.62 -6.04
C GLY A 26 -10.71 -0.17 -5.62
N ALA A 27 -11.29 0.18 -4.48
CA ALA A 27 -12.49 -0.45 -3.93
C ALA A 27 -13.78 -0.05 -4.67
N ASP A 28 -13.78 1.11 -5.32
CA ASP A 28 -14.89 1.57 -6.14
C ASP A 28 -14.84 0.90 -7.52
N GLU A 29 -15.77 0.00 -7.80
CA GLU A 29 -15.82 -0.80 -9.03
C GLU A 29 -15.82 0.03 -10.31
N ARG A 30 -16.27 1.29 -10.26
CA ARG A 30 -16.27 2.19 -11.42
C ARG A 30 -14.86 2.62 -11.82
N TYR A 31 -13.92 2.60 -10.88
CA TYR A 31 -12.57 3.14 -11.05
C TYR A 31 -11.48 2.10 -10.72
N ARG A 32 -11.87 0.88 -10.33
CA ARG A 32 -10.92 -0.17 -9.99
C ARG A 32 -10.08 -0.56 -11.21
N MET A 33 -8.80 -0.79 -10.98
CA MET A 33 -7.86 -1.25 -11.98
C MET A 33 -7.53 -2.72 -11.73
N PRO A 34 -7.73 -3.62 -12.70
CA PRO A 34 -7.26 -4.99 -12.56
C PRO A 34 -5.74 -5.03 -12.51
N ILE A 35 -5.20 -5.87 -11.65
CA ILE A 35 -3.76 -6.07 -11.48
C ILE A 35 -3.42 -7.55 -11.57
N THR A 36 -2.24 -7.83 -12.11
CA THR A 36 -1.65 -9.16 -12.10
C THR A 36 -0.24 -9.04 -11.53
N VAL A 37 0.06 -9.77 -10.47
CA VAL A 37 1.39 -9.82 -9.88
C VAL A 37 1.99 -11.18 -10.18
N VAL A 38 3.03 -11.22 -10.99
CA VAL A 38 3.82 -12.43 -11.26
C VAL A 38 5.14 -12.27 -10.52
N ASN A 39 5.44 -13.22 -9.65
CA ASN A 39 6.59 -13.10 -8.76
C ASN A 39 7.27 -14.44 -8.46
N GLU A 40 8.47 -14.32 -7.91
CA GLU A 40 9.37 -15.43 -7.61
C GLU A 40 9.16 -16.05 -6.22
N PHE A 41 8.45 -15.37 -5.30
CA PHE A 41 8.40 -15.73 -3.89
C PHE A 41 6.98 -15.95 -3.39
N ALA A 42 6.72 -17.11 -2.77
CA ALA A 42 5.43 -17.40 -2.15
C ALA A 42 4.97 -16.29 -1.18
N TRP A 43 5.91 -15.69 -0.43
CA TRP A 43 5.61 -14.63 0.52
C TRP A 43 5.33 -13.27 -0.15
N HIS A 44 5.93 -12.95 -1.31
CA HIS A 44 5.53 -11.79 -2.13
C HIS A 44 4.11 -11.97 -2.66
N ASN A 45 3.75 -13.19 -3.06
CA ASN A 45 2.41 -13.51 -3.49
C ASN A 45 1.39 -13.41 -2.35
N LEU A 46 1.76 -13.86 -1.15
CA LEU A 46 0.96 -13.68 0.06
C LEU A 46 0.81 -12.20 0.39
N PHE A 47 1.88 -11.41 0.34
CA PHE A 47 1.84 -9.95 0.51
C PHE A 47 0.84 -9.31 -0.46
N ALA A 48 0.92 -9.63 -1.76
CA ALA A 48 -0.02 -9.11 -2.75
C ALA A 48 -1.48 -9.48 -2.42
N LYS A 49 -1.69 -10.73 -1.97
CA LYS A 49 -3.01 -11.22 -1.53
C LYS A 49 -3.54 -10.55 -0.25
N GLN A 50 -2.65 -10.09 0.63
CA GLN A 50 -3.05 -9.35 1.83
C GLN A 50 -3.30 -7.89 1.53
N LEU A 51 -2.52 -7.29 0.64
CA LEU A 51 -2.55 -5.86 0.42
C LEU A 51 -3.59 -5.43 -0.63
N PHE A 52 -3.72 -6.15 -1.73
CA PHE A 52 -4.60 -5.76 -2.83
C PHE A 52 -5.99 -6.37 -2.70
N ILE A 53 -6.95 -5.81 -3.43
CA ILE A 53 -8.34 -6.23 -3.36
C ILE A 53 -8.46 -7.57 -4.10
N ARG A 54 -8.95 -8.57 -3.37
CA ARG A 54 -9.16 -9.91 -3.91
C ARG A 54 -10.41 -9.92 -4.80
N PRO A 55 -10.43 -10.74 -5.85
CA PRO A 55 -11.64 -10.99 -6.62
C PRO A 55 -12.67 -11.69 -5.71
N ASP A 56 -13.90 -11.21 -5.74
CA ASP A 56 -15.07 -11.76 -5.03
C ASP A 56 -15.76 -12.89 -5.81
N GLY A 57 -15.00 -13.56 -6.70
CA GLY A 57 -15.54 -14.48 -7.70
C GLY A 57 -15.90 -13.80 -9.03
N SER A 58 -15.93 -12.46 -9.08
CA SER A 58 -15.92 -11.74 -10.36
C SER A 58 -14.51 -11.81 -10.97
N THR A 59 -14.42 -12.40 -12.16
CA THR A 59 -13.21 -12.30 -12.98
C THR A 59 -13.21 -10.92 -13.64
N PRO A 60 -12.03 -10.28 -13.80
CA PRO A 60 -11.92 -9.08 -14.61
C PRO A 60 -12.62 -9.31 -15.96
N SER A 61 -13.38 -8.32 -16.43
CA SER A 61 -14.01 -8.45 -17.74
C SER A 61 -12.93 -8.72 -18.78
N SER A 62 -13.17 -9.61 -19.76
CA SER A 62 -12.16 -10.02 -20.74
C SER A 62 -11.60 -8.84 -21.58
N ASN A 63 -12.22 -7.67 -21.49
CA ASN A 63 -11.85 -6.45 -22.20
C ASN A 63 -10.92 -5.54 -21.40
N GLU A 64 -10.75 -5.74 -20.09
CA GLU A 64 -9.90 -4.90 -19.25
C GLU A 64 -8.47 -5.45 -19.17
N LYS A 65 -7.51 -4.70 -19.72
CA LYS A 65 -6.09 -5.09 -19.62
C LYS A 65 -5.56 -4.78 -18.21
N PRO A 66 -5.06 -5.77 -17.46
CA PRO A 66 -4.48 -5.52 -16.15
C PRO A 66 -3.22 -4.65 -16.26
N PHE A 67 -2.87 -3.97 -15.17
CA PHE A 67 -1.49 -3.52 -14.96
C PHE A 67 -0.71 -4.69 -14.35
N THR A 68 0.34 -5.14 -15.02
CA THR A 68 1.09 -6.33 -14.63
C THR A 68 2.37 -5.97 -13.90
N ILE A 69 2.55 -6.45 -12.68
CA ILE A 69 3.83 -6.43 -11.97
C ILE A 69 4.58 -7.72 -12.29
N LEU A 70 5.82 -7.59 -12.75
CA LEU A 70 6.79 -8.68 -12.83
C LEU A 70 7.86 -8.43 -11.77
N SER A 71 7.75 -9.11 -10.64
CA SER A 71 8.69 -9.03 -9.52
C SER A 71 9.70 -10.18 -9.59
N ALA A 72 10.96 -9.85 -9.81
CA ALA A 72 12.06 -10.81 -9.85
C ALA A 72 13.24 -10.32 -9.01
N PRO A 73 13.13 -10.42 -7.67
CA PRO A 73 14.12 -9.87 -6.75
C PRO A 73 15.56 -10.33 -7.00
N HIS A 74 15.76 -11.60 -7.37
CA HIS A 74 17.09 -12.13 -7.66
C HIS A 74 17.65 -11.68 -9.02
N PHE A 75 16.83 -11.13 -9.91
CA PHE A 75 17.32 -10.57 -11.16
C PHE A 75 17.90 -9.18 -10.90
N LYS A 76 19.22 -9.09 -11.03
CA LYS A 76 19.99 -7.86 -10.84
C LYS A 76 20.30 -7.23 -12.19
N ALA A 77 20.03 -5.94 -12.33
CA ALA A 77 20.46 -5.19 -13.51
C ALA A 77 21.99 -5.01 -13.51
N ASP A 78 22.57 -4.86 -14.69
CA ASP A 78 23.94 -4.40 -14.85
C ASP A 78 23.90 -2.93 -15.31
N PRO A 79 24.28 -1.95 -14.46
CA PRO A 79 24.25 -0.53 -14.80
C PRO A 79 24.96 -0.19 -16.12
N ALA A 80 26.07 -0.87 -16.43
CA ALA A 80 26.89 -0.57 -17.61
C ALA A 80 26.20 -0.98 -18.91
N THR A 81 25.43 -2.08 -18.89
CA THR A 81 24.75 -2.60 -20.09
C THR A 81 23.29 -2.19 -20.16
N ASP A 82 22.64 -2.00 -19.03
CA ASP A 82 21.20 -1.77 -18.96
C ASP A 82 20.83 -0.29 -18.72
N GLY A 83 21.78 0.56 -18.33
CA GLY A 83 21.57 1.99 -18.10
C GLY A 83 20.78 2.31 -16.83
N THR A 84 20.73 1.39 -15.87
CA THR A 84 20.16 1.61 -14.53
C THR A 84 21.16 2.32 -13.62
N ASN A 85 20.69 2.93 -12.53
CA ASN A 85 21.56 3.57 -11.54
C ASN A 85 22.35 2.55 -10.68
N SER A 86 21.76 1.39 -10.41
CA SER A 86 22.35 0.30 -9.64
C SER A 86 21.81 -1.05 -10.14
N GLU A 87 22.13 -2.13 -9.43
CA GLU A 87 21.54 -3.45 -9.69
C GLU A 87 20.02 -3.51 -9.44
N THR A 88 19.50 -2.60 -8.62
CA THR A 88 18.08 -2.47 -8.31
C THR A 88 17.38 -1.62 -9.36
N PHE A 89 16.20 -2.06 -9.79
CA PHE A 89 15.38 -1.30 -10.72
C PHE A 89 13.89 -1.49 -10.46
N ILE A 90 13.15 -0.39 -10.58
CA ILE A 90 11.69 -0.34 -10.57
C ILE A 90 11.28 0.47 -11.79
N ILE A 91 10.75 -0.19 -12.82
CA ILE A 91 10.47 0.43 -14.12
C ILE A 91 8.98 0.31 -14.43
N VAL A 92 8.30 1.45 -14.55
CA VAL A 92 6.88 1.52 -14.93
C VAL A 92 6.78 1.88 -16.42
N SER A 93 6.03 1.09 -17.19
CA SER A 93 5.63 1.43 -18.57
C SER A 93 4.11 1.50 -18.66
N PHE A 94 3.58 2.72 -18.81
CA PHE A 94 2.15 2.96 -19.00
C PHE A 94 1.64 2.42 -20.34
N GLU A 95 2.43 2.59 -21.41
CA GLU A 95 2.12 2.06 -22.74
C GLU A 95 1.90 0.53 -22.72
N LYS A 96 2.77 -0.19 -22.01
CA LYS A 96 2.70 -1.66 -21.88
C LYS A 96 1.89 -2.12 -20.68
N ARG A 97 1.43 -1.21 -19.82
CA ARG A 97 0.80 -1.50 -18.53
C ARG A 97 1.59 -2.53 -17.72
N THR A 98 2.90 -2.34 -17.65
CA THR A 98 3.82 -3.29 -16.99
C THR A 98 4.75 -2.56 -16.04
N ILE A 99 4.93 -3.13 -14.84
CA ILE A 99 5.92 -2.74 -13.83
C ILE A 99 6.96 -3.86 -13.75
N LEU A 100 8.24 -3.54 -13.87
CA LEU A 100 9.32 -4.48 -13.58
C LEU A 100 9.98 -4.09 -12.26
N ILE A 101 10.19 -5.08 -11.39
CA ILE A 101 10.90 -4.92 -10.12
C ILE A 101 12.00 -5.98 -10.08
N GLY A 102 13.23 -5.58 -9.80
CA GLY A 102 14.35 -6.50 -9.60
C GLY A 102 15.49 -5.88 -8.80
N GLY A 103 16.37 -6.74 -8.27
CA GLY A 103 17.46 -6.34 -7.38
C GLY A 103 16.99 -5.82 -6.02
N THR A 104 15.77 -6.16 -5.60
CA THR A 104 15.19 -5.80 -4.30
C THR A 104 14.13 -6.80 -3.89
N GLU A 105 14.16 -7.21 -2.62
CA GLU A 105 13.17 -8.10 -2.00
C GLU A 105 12.09 -7.32 -1.24
N TYR A 106 12.21 -5.99 -1.15
CA TYR A 106 11.31 -5.15 -0.38
C TYR A 106 9.90 -5.13 -0.99
N ALA A 107 8.92 -5.66 -0.26
CA ALA A 107 7.55 -5.81 -0.79
C ALA A 107 6.85 -4.47 -1.04
N GLY A 108 7.26 -3.42 -0.32
CA GLY A 108 6.76 -2.06 -0.50
C GLY A 108 6.91 -1.51 -1.92
N GLU A 109 7.84 -2.03 -2.73
CA GLU A 109 7.98 -1.66 -4.14
C GLU A 109 6.75 -2.05 -4.97
N MET A 110 6.15 -3.23 -4.70
CA MET A 110 4.91 -3.65 -5.38
C MET A 110 3.75 -2.73 -5.00
N LYS A 111 3.63 -2.37 -3.72
CA LYS A 111 2.63 -1.42 -3.22
C LYS A 111 2.75 -0.05 -3.90
N LYS A 112 3.91 0.59 -3.73
CA LYS A 112 4.10 1.99 -4.15
C LYS A 112 4.21 2.15 -5.66
N SER A 113 4.60 1.13 -6.41
CA SER A 113 4.53 1.16 -7.88
C SER A 113 3.09 1.16 -8.39
N ILE A 114 2.18 0.36 -7.80
CA ILE A 114 0.74 0.43 -8.11
C ILE A 114 0.16 1.78 -7.70
N PHE A 115 0.50 2.29 -6.52
CA PHE A 115 0.05 3.62 -6.10
C PHE A 115 0.52 4.70 -7.07
N SER A 116 1.77 4.63 -7.54
CA SER A 116 2.32 5.56 -8.54
C SER A 116 1.56 5.49 -9.87
N VAL A 117 1.12 4.29 -10.28
CA VAL A 117 0.24 4.13 -11.44
C VAL A 117 -1.13 4.76 -11.20
N MET A 118 -1.74 4.55 -10.02
CA MET A 118 -3.03 5.15 -9.66
C MET A 118 -2.95 6.68 -9.59
N ASN A 119 -1.84 7.23 -9.09
CA ASN A 119 -1.56 8.67 -9.09
C ASN A 119 -1.48 9.28 -10.49
N TYR A 120 -1.24 8.47 -11.53
CA TYR A 120 -1.26 8.92 -12.93
C TYR A 120 -2.65 8.73 -13.56
N LEU A 121 -3.25 7.54 -13.39
CA LEU A 121 -4.50 7.17 -14.08
C LEU A 121 -5.76 7.80 -13.46
N LEU A 122 -5.81 7.98 -12.13
CA LEU A 122 -6.98 8.56 -11.47
C LEU A 122 -7.18 10.03 -11.84
N PRO A 123 -6.14 10.90 -11.88
CA PRO A 123 -6.30 12.27 -12.36
C PRO A 123 -6.77 12.40 -13.81
N GLU A 124 -6.43 11.46 -14.71
CA GLU A 124 -6.97 11.43 -16.07
C GLU A 124 -8.50 11.21 -16.11
N GLN A 125 -9.09 10.79 -14.99
CA GLN A 125 -10.52 10.58 -14.78
C GLN A 125 -11.14 11.63 -13.83
N ASP A 126 -10.46 12.75 -13.60
CA ASP A 126 -10.87 13.79 -12.64
C ASP A 126 -11.01 13.29 -11.18
N ILE A 127 -10.23 12.28 -10.80
CA ILE A 127 -10.20 11.72 -9.44
C ILE A 127 -8.92 12.16 -8.74
N LEU A 128 -9.06 12.75 -7.55
CA LEU A 128 -7.92 13.12 -6.73
C LEU A 128 -7.37 11.87 -6.04
N SER A 129 -6.20 11.40 -6.48
CA SER A 129 -5.43 10.36 -5.76
C SER A 129 -4.71 10.97 -4.55
N MET A 130 -4.79 10.31 -3.40
CA MET A 130 -4.38 10.84 -2.11
C MET A 130 -3.56 9.82 -1.32
N HIS A 131 -2.46 10.29 -0.74
CA HIS A 131 -1.65 9.53 0.21
C HIS A 131 -2.04 9.96 1.64
N CYS A 132 -3.09 9.33 2.17
CA CYS A 132 -3.68 9.64 3.46
C CYS A 132 -4.35 8.40 4.06
N SER A 133 -4.56 8.37 5.37
CA SER A 133 -5.55 7.45 5.95
C SER A 133 -6.93 8.08 5.94
N ALA A 134 -7.98 7.25 5.98
CA ALA A 134 -9.36 7.72 6.00
C ALA A 134 -10.26 6.87 6.91
N ASN A 135 -11.16 7.54 7.63
CA ASN A 135 -12.18 6.88 8.44
C ASN A 135 -13.52 7.63 8.39
N VAL A 136 -14.59 6.97 8.80
CA VAL A 136 -15.96 7.51 8.80
C VAL A 136 -16.61 7.35 10.18
N GLY A 137 -17.26 8.41 10.65
CA GLY A 137 -18.04 8.39 11.88
C GLY A 137 -19.42 7.74 11.69
N GLN A 138 -20.17 7.60 12.79
CA GLN A 138 -21.50 6.99 12.75
C GLN A 138 -22.51 7.81 11.93
N GLU A 139 -22.32 9.12 11.84
CA GLU A 139 -23.17 10.03 11.06
C GLU A 139 -22.77 10.10 9.58
N GLY A 140 -21.77 9.32 9.15
CA GLY A 140 -21.27 9.34 7.78
C GLY A 140 -20.23 10.44 7.50
N ASP A 141 -19.79 11.16 8.53
CA ASP A 141 -18.77 12.20 8.41
C ASP A 141 -17.39 11.58 8.15
N VAL A 142 -16.80 11.84 6.98
CA VAL A 142 -15.51 11.29 6.56
C VAL A 142 -14.37 12.23 6.94
N ALA A 143 -13.30 11.66 7.51
CA ALA A 143 -12.08 12.39 7.82
C ALA A 143 -10.88 11.81 7.07
N LEU A 144 -10.05 12.68 6.50
CA LEU A 144 -8.79 12.35 5.83
C LEU A 144 -7.61 12.82 6.67
N PHE A 145 -6.58 11.98 6.80
CA PHE A 145 -5.36 12.28 7.54
C PHE A 145 -4.15 12.16 6.63
N PHE A 146 -3.64 13.32 6.18
CA PHE A 146 -2.42 13.42 5.40
C PHE A 146 -1.21 13.53 6.32
N GLY A 147 -0.10 12.90 5.95
CA GLY A 147 1.13 12.97 6.73
C GLY A 147 2.20 12.04 6.16
N LEU A 148 3.46 12.30 6.49
CA LEU A 148 4.55 11.40 6.11
C LEU A 148 4.53 10.11 6.95
N SER A 149 5.40 9.15 6.62
CA SER A 149 5.59 7.96 7.46
C SER A 149 6.03 8.38 8.86
N GLY A 150 5.45 7.79 9.90
CA GLY A 150 5.79 8.10 11.30
C GLY A 150 5.13 9.37 11.89
N THR A 151 4.24 10.07 11.17
CA THR A 151 3.53 11.25 11.71
C THR A 151 2.21 10.91 12.42
N GLY A 152 1.94 9.63 12.72
CA GLY A 152 0.74 9.18 13.43
C GLY A 152 -0.52 8.97 12.58
N LYS A 153 -0.41 8.85 11.25
CA LYS A 153 -1.57 8.61 10.35
C LYS A 153 -2.40 7.41 10.78
N THR A 154 -1.76 6.24 10.88
CA THR A 154 -2.42 4.96 11.17
C THR A 154 -3.06 4.97 12.55
N THR A 155 -2.32 5.44 13.55
CA THR A 155 -2.76 5.58 14.94
C THR A 155 -4.00 6.48 15.08
N LEU A 156 -4.03 7.63 14.40
CA LEU A 156 -5.17 8.56 14.46
C LEU A 156 -6.38 8.09 13.64
N SER A 157 -6.16 7.33 12.56
CA SER A 157 -7.26 6.76 11.78
C SER A 157 -7.91 5.54 12.44
N ALA A 158 -7.15 4.74 13.18
CA ALA A 158 -7.62 3.53 13.86
C ALA A 158 -8.36 3.86 15.18
N SER A 159 -9.49 4.55 15.05
CA SER A 159 -10.34 4.92 16.19
C SER A 159 -11.38 3.84 16.49
N ALA A 160 -11.67 3.58 17.76
CA ALA A 160 -12.76 2.67 18.15
C ALA A 160 -14.15 3.20 17.78
N SER A 161 -14.32 4.53 17.68
CA SER A 161 -15.62 5.16 17.40
C SER A 161 -15.86 5.45 15.91
N ARG A 162 -14.86 5.23 15.05
CA ARG A 162 -14.91 5.56 13.61
C ARG A 162 -14.41 4.37 12.80
N LYS A 163 -15.19 3.99 11.78
CA LYS A 163 -14.85 2.86 10.92
C LYS A 163 -13.73 3.23 9.96
N LEU A 164 -12.69 2.41 9.89
CA LEU A 164 -11.57 2.59 8.97
C LEU A 164 -12.01 2.32 7.52
N ILE A 165 -11.68 3.24 6.61
CA ILE A 165 -11.84 3.05 5.16
C ILE A 165 -10.57 2.44 4.58
N GLY A 166 -9.41 2.98 4.97
CA GLY A 166 -8.07 2.49 4.64
C GLY A 166 -7.00 3.31 5.36
N ASP A 167 -5.78 2.81 5.46
CA ASP A 167 -4.71 3.40 6.28
C ASP A 167 -3.67 4.23 5.50
N ASP A 168 -3.68 4.21 4.17
CA ASP A 168 -2.58 4.84 3.41
C ASP A 168 -2.96 5.48 2.06
N GLU A 169 -3.78 4.84 1.23
CA GLU A 169 -3.97 5.25 -0.17
C GLU A 169 -5.46 5.32 -0.58
N HIS A 170 -5.94 6.49 -0.99
CA HIS A 170 -7.35 6.71 -1.35
C HIS A 170 -7.52 7.50 -2.64
N GLY A 171 -8.62 7.26 -3.35
CA GLY A 171 -9.13 8.15 -4.39
C GLY A 171 -10.32 8.96 -3.89
N TRP A 172 -10.44 10.22 -4.30
CA TRP A 172 -11.62 11.07 -4.08
C TRP A 172 -12.24 11.44 -5.43
N SER A 173 -13.38 10.80 -5.72
CA SER A 173 -14.17 10.98 -6.94
C SER A 173 -15.38 11.89 -6.70
N GLY A 174 -16.16 12.14 -7.76
CA GLY A 174 -17.43 12.88 -7.68
C GLY A 174 -18.49 12.27 -6.75
N THR A 175 -18.31 11.04 -6.27
CA THR A 175 -19.26 10.39 -5.34
C THR A 175 -18.72 10.15 -3.93
N GLY A 176 -17.44 10.43 -3.67
CA GLY A 176 -16.85 10.22 -2.34
C GLY A 176 -15.43 9.67 -2.38
N VAL A 177 -15.04 9.05 -1.27
CA VAL A 177 -13.69 8.52 -1.06
C VAL A 177 -13.71 6.99 -1.13
N PHE A 178 -12.71 6.38 -1.75
CA PHE A 178 -12.53 4.93 -1.79
C PHE A 178 -11.09 4.54 -1.50
N ASN A 179 -10.89 3.39 -0.85
CA ASN A 179 -9.56 2.82 -0.62
C ASN A 179 -8.99 2.28 -1.94
N ILE A 180 -7.71 2.51 -2.21
CA ILE A 180 -7.01 1.90 -3.34
C ILE A 180 -6.61 0.45 -3.01
N GLU A 181 -6.44 0.15 -1.73
CA GLU A 181 -5.94 -1.14 -1.24
C GLU A 181 -7.08 -2.03 -0.69
N GLY A 182 -6.78 -3.31 -0.52
CA GLY A 182 -7.63 -4.31 0.17
C GLY A 182 -7.08 -4.74 1.53
N GLY A 183 -5.99 -4.14 1.97
CA GLY A 183 -5.32 -4.43 3.24
C GLY A 183 -4.51 -3.25 3.75
N CYS A 184 -3.69 -3.54 4.75
CA CYS A 184 -2.82 -2.59 5.41
C CYS A 184 -1.37 -3.08 5.37
N TYR A 185 -0.43 -2.14 5.39
CA TYR A 185 1.01 -2.42 5.44
C TYR A 185 1.67 -1.56 6.52
N ALA A 186 1.31 -1.90 7.75
CA ALA A 186 1.58 -1.12 8.94
C ALA A 186 3.07 -1.16 9.34
N LYS A 187 3.54 -0.10 9.97
CA LYS A 187 4.85 -0.06 10.64
C LYS A 187 4.74 -0.77 11.99
N CYS A 188 5.72 -1.61 12.30
CA CYS A 188 5.70 -2.44 13.51
C CYS A 188 6.65 -1.97 14.60
N VAL A 189 7.56 -1.03 14.33
CA VAL A 189 8.52 -0.57 15.34
C VAL A 189 7.81 0.04 16.55
N ASN A 190 8.16 -0.42 17.74
CA ASN A 190 7.54 -0.07 19.02
C ASN A 190 6.02 -0.34 19.09
N LEU A 191 5.51 -1.26 18.26
CA LEU A 191 4.11 -1.66 18.27
C LEU A 191 3.79 -2.38 19.58
N SER A 192 2.76 -1.92 20.29
CA SER A 192 2.25 -2.60 21.47
C SER A 192 0.73 -2.65 21.46
N GLU A 193 0.17 -3.68 22.11
CA GLU A 193 -1.29 -3.81 22.24
C GLU A 193 -1.91 -2.61 22.98
N GLU A 194 -1.19 -2.01 23.93
CA GLU A 194 -1.67 -0.84 24.68
C GLU A 194 -1.84 0.40 23.78
N LYS A 195 -0.86 0.67 22.91
CA LYS A 195 -0.85 1.87 22.07
C LYS A 195 -1.72 1.71 20.83
N GLU A 196 -1.65 0.55 20.17
CA GLU A 196 -2.29 0.30 18.87
C GLU A 196 -2.98 -1.08 18.84
N PRO A 197 -4.02 -1.30 19.67
CA PRO A 197 -4.62 -2.62 19.86
C PRO A 197 -5.21 -3.22 18.58
N GLN A 198 -5.76 -2.39 17.69
CA GLN A 198 -6.36 -2.87 16.44
C GLN A 198 -5.28 -3.45 15.50
N ILE A 199 -4.15 -2.77 15.36
CA ILE A 199 -3.03 -3.22 14.52
C ILE A 199 -2.41 -4.48 15.14
N TYR A 200 -2.13 -4.45 16.44
CA TYR A 200 -1.53 -5.58 17.14
C TYR A 200 -2.37 -6.86 16.99
N LYS A 201 -3.69 -6.76 17.15
CA LYS A 201 -4.63 -7.90 17.01
C LYS A 201 -4.83 -8.36 15.57
N ALA A 202 -4.69 -7.44 14.60
CA ALA A 202 -4.78 -7.81 13.20
C ALA A 202 -3.63 -8.70 12.75
N ILE A 203 -2.45 -8.59 13.38
CA ILE A 203 -1.30 -9.46 13.10
C ILE A 203 -1.60 -10.87 13.63
N SER A 204 -2.10 -11.70 12.73
CA SER A 204 -2.51 -13.08 12.99
C SER A 204 -2.19 -13.97 11.79
N PHE A 205 -2.59 -15.25 11.83
CA PHE A 205 -2.32 -16.21 10.76
C PHE A 205 -2.70 -15.67 9.37
N GLY A 206 -1.73 -15.72 8.44
CA GLY A 206 -1.84 -15.16 7.10
C GLY A 206 -1.19 -13.79 6.95
N SER A 207 -0.88 -13.08 8.05
CA SER A 207 -0.09 -11.85 7.98
C SER A 207 1.34 -12.13 7.54
N VAL A 208 1.97 -11.14 6.92
CA VAL A 208 3.40 -11.17 6.58
C VAL A 208 4.11 -10.18 7.48
N LEU A 209 5.05 -10.65 8.30
CA LEU A 209 5.99 -9.80 9.01
C LEU A 209 7.26 -9.65 8.17
N GLU A 210 7.71 -8.43 7.94
CA GLU A 210 8.89 -8.12 7.13
C GLU A 210 9.93 -7.42 8.02
N ASN A 211 11.11 -8.04 8.12
CA ASN A 211 12.26 -7.59 8.93
C ASN A 211 11.98 -7.46 10.44
N VAL A 212 10.90 -8.05 10.96
CA VAL A 212 10.63 -8.13 12.40
C VAL A 212 11.45 -9.26 13.01
N VAL A 213 12.11 -9.00 14.13
CA VAL A 213 12.84 -10.02 14.88
C VAL A 213 11.83 -10.90 15.62
N LEU A 214 12.06 -12.21 15.61
CA LEU A 214 11.26 -13.16 16.38
C LEU A 214 12.13 -13.76 17.47
N ASP A 215 11.56 -13.94 18.66
CA ASP A 215 12.18 -14.73 19.71
C ASP A 215 12.40 -16.17 19.22
N GLU A 216 13.61 -16.69 19.42
CA GLU A 216 13.99 -18.01 18.87
C GLU A 216 13.22 -19.17 19.52
N GLU A 217 12.85 -19.03 20.80
CA GLU A 217 12.17 -20.06 21.58
C GLU A 217 10.65 -19.95 21.49
N THR A 218 10.10 -18.76 21.77
CA THR A 218 8.64 -18.52 21.83
C THR A 218 8.04 -18.26 20.45
N ARG A 219 8.86 -17.83 19.48
CA ARG A 219 8.42 -17.35 18.15
C ARG A 219 7.52 -16.11 18.20
N GLU A 220 7.48 -15.43 19.34
CA GLU A 220 6.80 -14.14 19.46
C GLU A 220 7.59 -13.05 18.73
N ALA A 221 6.87 -12.09 18.16
CA ALA A 221 7.49 -10.96 17.48
C ALA A 221 8.01 -9.95 18.52
N ASP A 222 9.29 -9.62 18.44
CA ASP A 222 9.87 -8.50 19.16
C ASP A 222 9.74 -7.24 18.29
N TYR A 223 8.77 -6.40 18.65
CA TYR A 223 8.49 -5.15 17.94
C TYR A 223 9.38 -3.98 18.38
N ASP A 224 10.11 -4.11 19.49
CA ASP A 224 11.05 -3.11 19.98
C ASP A 224 12.46 -3.32 19.38
N ASP A 225 12.77 -4.56 18.93
CA ASP A 225 14.02 -4.87 18.26
C ASP A 225 14.04 -4.37 16.79
N THR A 226 15.00 -3.49 16.52
CA THR A 226 15.24 -2.85 15.21
C THR A 226 16.56 -3.29 14.57
N PHE A 227 17.11 -4.44 14.98
CA PHE A 227 18.38 -4.96 14.50
C PHE A 227 18.53 -4.93 12.98
N PHE A 228 17.50 -5.35 12.24
CA PHE A 228 17.52 -5.30 10.77
C PHE A 228 17.20 -3.91 10.22
N THR A 229 16.20 -3.23 10.80
CA THR A 229 15.75 -1.90 10.37
C THR A 229 14.74 -1.31 11.35
N GLU A 230 14.64 0.03 11.40
CA GLU A 230 13.49 0.71 12.03
C GLU A 230 12.22 0.65 11.17
N ASN A 231 12.32 0.22 9.91
CA ASN A 231 11.20 0.09 8.99
C ASN A 231 10.61 -1.33 9.00
N THR A 232 10.44 -1.92 10.19
CA THR A 232 9.75 -3.20 10.34
C THR A 232 8.29 -3.06 9.95
N ARG A 233 7.72 -4.08 9.30
CA ARG A 233 6.38 -4.01 8.71
C ARG A 233 5.55 -5.26 8.96
N ALA A 234 4.23 -5.07 8.93
CA ALA A 234 3.24 -6.13 8.86
C ALA A 234 2.24 -5.86 7.73
N ALA A 235 2.06 -6.83 6.84
CA ALA A 235 1.01 -6.82 5.82
C ALA A 235 -0.12 -7.77 6.21
N TYR A 236 -1.35 -7.27 6.24
CA TYR A 236 -2.54 -8.05 6.57
C TYR A 236 -3.76 -7.49 5.82
N PRO A 237 -4.75 -8.32 5.50
CA PRO A 237 -5.96 -7.90 4.82
C PRO A 237 -6.82 -7.04 5.74
N ILE A 238 -7.59 -6.12 5.17
CA ILE A 238 -8.33 -5.10 5.94
C ILE A 238 -9.37 -5.77 6.85
N GLU A 239 -9.84 -6.96 6.49
CA GLU A 239 -10.76 -7.75 7.30
C GLU A 239 -10.20 -8.25 8.62
N MET A 240 -8.89 -8.15 8.86
CA MET A 240 -8.29 -8.41 10.17
C MET A 240 -8.44 -7.24 11.15
N ILE A 241 -8.93 -6.08 10.70
CA ILE A 241 -9.32 -4.95 11.56
C ILE A 241 -10.83 -5.04 11.83
N ASP A 242 -11.23 -5.04 13.10
CA ASP A 242 -12.63 -5.24 13.49
C ASP A 242 -13.57 -4.11 13.02
N ASN A 243 -13.12 -2.85 13.11
CA ASN A 243 -13.96 -1.67 12.90
C ASN A 243 -13.73 -1.02 11.53
N ILE A 244 -14.16 -1.68 10.46
CA ILE A 244 -13.92 -1.23 9.07
C ILE A 244 -15.22 -0.93 8.31
N VAL A 245 -15.08 -0.18 7.20
CA VAL A 245 -16.14 0.00 6.20
C VAL A 245 -16.04 -1.10 5.14
N LYS A 246 -17.18 -1.73 4.81
CA LYS A 246 -17.29 -2.71 3.72
C LYS A 246 -18.49 -2.36 2.81
N PRO A 247 -18.29 -2.15 1.49
CA PRO A 247 -17.00 -2.00 0.81
C PRO A 247 -16.24 -0.77 1.34
N SER A 248 -14.92 -0.70 1.14
CA SER A 248 -14.06 0.40 1.60
C SER A 248 -14.27 1.71 0.82
N ILE A 249 -15.52 2.21 0.82
CA ILE A 249 -16.02 3.37 0.11
C ILE A 249 -16.89 4.18 1.09
N ALA A 250 -16.77 5.50 1.06
CA ALA A 250 -17.58 6.41 1.88
C ALA A 250 -17.91 7.70 1.11
N GLY A 251 -18.70 8.57 1.73
CA GLY A 251 -19.07 9.87 1.18
C GLY A 251 -17.91 10.87 1.09
N HIS A 252 -18.23 12.13 0.85
CA HIS A 252 -17.24 13.21 0.79
C HIS A 252 -16.65 13.54 2.17
N PRO A 253 -15.36 13.89 2.23
CA PRO A 253 -14.73 14.29 3.48
C PRO A 253 -15.31 15.60 4.02
N SER A 254 -15.69 15.59 5.30
CA SER A 254 -16.07 16.78 6.06
C SER A 254 -14.88 17.40 6.80
N ALA A 255 -13.81 16.62 7.02
CA ALA A 255 -12.58 17.06 7.65
C ALA A 255 -11.34 16.56 6.91
N ILE A 256 -10.34 17.45 6.77
CA ILE A 256 -9.01 17.13 6.24
C ILE A 256 -7.99 17.59 7.28
N VAL A 257 -7.18 16.66 7.76
CA VAL A 257 -6.16 16.87 8.78
C VAL A 257 -4.79 16.68 8.16
N PHE A 258 -3.92 17.69 8.28
CA PHE A 258 -2.52 17.59 7.90
C PHE A 258 -1.67 17.36 9.15
N LEU A 259 -1.04 16.19 9.23
CA LEU A 259 -0.16 15.77 10.31
C LEU A 259 1.27 16.12 9.97
N THR A 260 1.95 16.77 10.92
CA THR A 260 3.33 17.20 10.78
C THR A 260 4.07 16.91 12.08
N ALA A 261 5.19 16.20 11.98
CA ALA A 261 6.12 16.01 13.09
C ALA A 261 7.11 17.17 13.06
N ASP A 262 6.77 18.27 13.74
CA ASP A 262 7.62 19.46 13.78
C ASP A 262 8.75 19.31 14.81
N ALA A 263 9.93 18.89 14.33
CA ALA A 263 11.13 18.76 15.15
C ALA A 263 11.62 20.11 15.72
N PHE A 264 11.20 21.25 15.14
CA PHE A 264 11.58 22.58 15.62
C PHE A 264 10.67 23.11 16.72
N GLY A 265 9.51 22.48 16.96
CA GLY A 265 8.56 22.89 17.99
C GLY A 265 7.96 24.29 17.79
N VAL A 266 7.84 24.72 16.54
CA VAL A 266 7.33 26.05 16.15
C VAL A 266 5.82 25.99 15.91
N LEU A 267 5.33 24.92 15.31
CA LEU A 267 3.93 24.78 14.97
C LEU A 267 3.07 24.56 16.23
N PRO A 268 1.90 25.22 16.32
CA PRO A 268 0.98 24.94 17.41
C PRO A 268 0.42 23.52 17.30
N PRO A 269 -0.07 22.92 18.39
CA PRO A 269 -0.59 21.54 18.38
C PRO A 269 -1.73 21.30 17.37
N ILE A 270 -2.54 22.33 17.09
CA ILE A 270 -3.58 22.30 16.05
C ILE A 270 -3.79 23.69 15.46
N SER A 271 -4.06 23.77 14.16
CA SER A 271 -4.40 25.01 13.46
C SER A 271 -5.51 24.79 12.45
N ARG A 272 -6.52 25.66 12.44
CA ARG A 272 -7.57 25.66 11.41
C ARG A 272 -7.12 26.49 10.22
N LEU A 273 -6.87 25.83 9.09
CA LEU A 273 -6.46 26.48 7.85
C LEU A 273 -7.67 27.12 7.13
N LYS A 274 -7.46 28.31 6.55
CA LYS A 274 -8.39 28.92 5.59
C LYS A 274 -8.05 28.40 4.19
N LYS A 275 -9.01 28.39 3.26
CA LYS A 275 -8.84 27.91 1.86
C LYS A 275 -7.56 28.42 1.18
N SER A 276 -7.25 29.71 1.34
CA SER A 276 -6.07 30.35 0.73
C SER A 276 -4.71 29.81 1.20
N ARG A 277 -4.67 29.03 2.29
CA ARG A 277 -3.46 28.40 2.85
C ARG A 277 -3.42 26.88 2.65
N GLN A 278 -4.41 26.29 1.98
CA GLN A 278 -4.46 24.84 1.70
C GLN A 278 -3.78 24.47 0.37
N CYS A 279 -3.67 25.41 -0.57
CA CYS A 279 -3.10 25.18 -1.91
C CYS A 279 -1.81 25.96 -2.18
N THR A 280 -1.08 26.40 -1.15
CA THR A 280 0.23 27.03 -1.38
C THR A 280 1.31 25.95 -1.43
N ILE A 281 1.35 25.22 -2.55
CA ILE A 281 2.60 24.61 -3.00
C ILE A 281 3.25 25.70 -3.86
N SER A 282 4.25 26.38 -3.29
CA SER A 282 5.12 27.28 -4.05
C SER A 282 6.04 26.50 -4.96
#